data_AF-A0A973F4T4-F1
#
_entry.id   AF-A0A973F4T4-F1
#
_cell.length_a   1.000
_cell.length_b   1.000
_cell.length_c   1.000
_cell.angle_alpha   90.00
_cell.angle_beta   90.00
_cell.angle_gamma   90.00
#
_symmetry.space_group_name_H-M   'P 1'
#
loop_
_entity.id
_entity.type
_entity.pdbx_description
1 polymer ?
#
loop_
_entity_poly.entity_id
_entity_poly.type
_entity_poly.pdbx_seq_one_letter_code
_entity_poly.pdbx_strand_id
1 'polypeptide(L)'
;MQKRNFTGIEKAVEELEPTDTHELVVLTKEDVLLVDSTIEEIKNIFDNKLTDIYIKIGTLIIKKIYNNDVNAIDFSKGPKKKDASKWAIFKSLTEEIDKRSEQGEELPKKTFLYNAVRLVQDQKKLAGSPEYAKISISHKIALLPIDDSEEKIKLAKQISAEKLSVRKLRDLIFGKDDQKEKSLLDFIKNPDEIENIAVFLDSKLESLVANNKIRKSAISKCSKRKDEIKKEVASMNVQIEKLEALASRLELTEPKTNKKK
;
A
#
# COMPACT_ATOMS: atom_id res chain seq x y z
N MET A 1 -12.97 27.85 -31.59
CA MET A 1 -12.82 26.95 -30.43
C MET A 1 -12.64 27.80 -29.19
N GLN A 2 -13.45 27.52 -28.17
CA GLN A 2 -13.86 28.41 -27.08
C GLN A 2 -12.73 28.74 -26.10
N LYS A 3 -12.51 30.04 -25.88
CA LYS A 3 -11.81 30.57 -24.71
C LYS A 3 -12.77 30.42 -23.51
N ARG A 4 -12.33 29.73 -22.46
CA ARG A 4 -13.10 29.64 -21.21
C ARG A 4 -13.01 30.98 -20.49
N ASN A 5 -14.15 31.64 -20.34
CA ASN A 5 -14.32 32.83 -19.53
C ASN A 5 -14.22 32.45 -18.04
N PHE A 6 -13.26 33.05 -17.32
CA PHE A 6 -13.18 32.99 -15.87
C PHE A 6 -13.97 34.16 -15.27
N THR A 7 -15.31 34.09 -15.28
CA THR A 7 -16.20 35.11 -14.68
C THR A 7 -16.46 34.84 -13.19
N GLY A 8 -15.38 34.68 -12.41
CA GLY A 8 -15.47 34.29 -10.99
C GLY A 8 -14.90 35.28 -9.98
N ILE A 9 -14.36 36.42 -10.42
CA ILE A 9 -13.65 37.36 -9.52
C ILE A 9 -14.34 38.75 -9.45
N GLU A 10 -15.31 39.05 -10.31
CA GLU A 10 -15.84 40.42 -10.45
C GLU A 10 -17.01 40.80 -9.52
N LYS A 11 -17.25 40.09 -8.40
CA LYS A 11 -18.39 40.42 -7.52
C LYS A 11 -18.09 40.44 -6.02
N ALA A 12 -16.91 40.93 -5.66
CA ALA A 12 -16.58 41.24 -4.27
C ALA A 12 -15.67 42.49 -4.15
N VAL A 13 -16.01 43.57 -4.89
CA VAL A 13 -15.27 44.85 -4.84
C VAL A 13 -16.18 46.02 -4.43
N GLU A 14 -17.27 45.73 -3.72
CA GLU A 14 -18.09 46.77 -3.12
C GLU A 14 -18.14 46.48 -1.62
N GLU A 15 -17.57 47.39 -0.82
CA GLU A 15 -17.29 47.31 0.63
C GLU A 15 -15.98 46.62 1.05
N LEU A 16 -14.83 47.19 0.67
CA LEU A 16 -13.63 47.11 1.51
C LEU A 16 -12.99 48.50 1.64
N GLU A 17 -12.87 48.95 2.89
CA GLU A 17 -12.20 50.19 3.30
C GLU A 17 -10.73 50.24 2.82
N PRO A 18 -10.16 51.44 2.60
CA PRO A 18 -8.83 51.58 2.05
C PRO A 18 -7.78 51.16 3.08
N THR A 19 -7.35 49.91 3.00
CA THR A 19 -6.22 49.39 3.77
C THR A 19 -5.05 49.15 2.81
N ASP A 20 -3.96 49.86 3.10
CA ASP A 20 -2.60 49.73 2.57
C ASP A 20 -2.45 49.39 1.09
N THR A 21 -2.13 50.41 0.30
CA THR A 21 -1.58 50.29 -1.05
C THR A 21 -0.22 49.59 -1.01
N HIS A 22 -0.22 48.26 -0.91
CA HIS A 22 0.89 47.45 -1.37
C HIS A 22 0.94 47.57 -2.89
N GLU A 23 1.96 48.26 -3.41
CA GLU A 23 2.30 48.24 -4.83
C GLU A 23 2.30 46.79 -5.32
N LEU A 24 1.44 46.49 -6.30
CA LEU A 24 1.42 45.19 -6.98
C LEU A 24 2.73 45.06 -7.74
N VAL A 25 3.71 44.38 -7.14
CA VAL A 25 4.98 44.03 -7.79
C VAL A 25 4.67 43.07 -8.94
N VAL A 26 4.72 43.59 -10.17
CA VAL A 26 4.56 42.78 -11.38
C VAL A 26 5.86 42.02 -11.61
N LEU A 27 5.84 40.71 -11.38
CA LEU A 27 6.98 39.82 -11.66
C LEU A 27 7.35 39.87 -13.14
N THR A 28 8.63 40.12 -13.43
CA THR A 28 9.14 40.05 -14.79
C THR A 28 9.30 38.59 -15.23
N LYS A 29 9.47 38.37 -16.55
CA LYS A 29 9.74 37.03 -17.09
C LYS A 29 11.05 36.43 -16.53
N GLU A 30 12.03 37.28 -16.25
CA GLU A 30 13.31 36.90 -15.66
C GLU A 30 13.12 36.44 -14.21
N ASP A 31 12.27 37.13 -13.44
CA ASP A 31 11.91 36.72 -12.07
C ASP A 31 11.21 35.36 -12.05
N VAL A 32 10.29 35.11 -12.98
CA VAL A 32 9.61 33.80 -13.11
C VAL A 32 10.61 32.67 -13.41
N LEU A 33 11.55 32.90 -14.32
CA LEU A 33 12.60 31.92 -14.66
C LEU A 33 13.55 31.66 -13.48
N LEU A 34 13.90 32.70 -12.73
CA LEU A 34 14.73 32.58 -11.53
C LEU A 34 14.01 31.73 -10.46
N VAL A 35 12.71 31.99 -10.23
CA VAL A 35 11.88 31.20 -9.32
C VAL A 35 11.82 29.73 -9.75
N ASP A 36 11.57 29.45 -11.04
CA ASP A 36 11.51 28.09 -11.56
C ASP A 36 12.84 27.33 -11.37
N SER A 37 13.97 27.97 -11.69
CA SER A 37 15.31 27.38 -11.51
C SER A 37 15.63 27.11 -10.03
N THR A 38 15.26 28.03 -9.14
CA THR A 38 15.45 27.88 -7.69
C THR A 38 14.60 26.73 -7.15
N ILE A 39 13.35 26.60 -7.60
CA ILE A 39 12.47 25.48 -7.24
C ILE A 39 13.08 24.15 -7.70
N GLU A 40 13.68 24.10 -8.88
CA GLU A 40 14.35 22.90 -9.40
C GLU A 40 15.58 22.52 -8.55
N GLU A 41 16.40 23.50 -8.16
CA GLU A 41 17.53 23.29 -7.24
C GLU A 41 17.08 22.75 -5.87
N ILE A 42 16.04 23.36 -5.28
CA ILE A 42 15.48 22.90 -4.00
C ILE A 42 15.00 21.45 -4.13
N LYS A 43 14.26 21.12 -5.19
CA LYS A 43 13.80 19.74 -5.45
C LYS A 43 14.98 18.76 -5.53
N ASN A 44 16.04 19.13 -6.24
CA ASN A 44 17.24 18.31 -6.36
C ASN A 44 17.92 18.04 -5.01
N ILE A 45 17.99 19.03 -4.11
CA ILE A 45 18.55 18.86 -2.76
C ILE A 45 17.74 17.82 -1.97
N PHE A 46 16.42 17.94 -1.97
CA PHE A 46 15.55 17.00 -1.26
C PHE A 46 15.60 15.59 -1.86
N ASP A 47 15.57 15.46 -3.18
CA ASP A 47 15.61 14.17 -3.87
C ASP A 47 16.93 13.44 -3.62
N ASN A 48 18.07 14.14 -3.63
CA ASN A 48 19.37 13.55 -3.31
C ASN A 48 19.44 13.07 -1.86
N LYS A 49 19.02 13.92 -0.91
CA LYS A 49 19.00 13.55 0.52
C LYS A 49 18.08 12.35 0.77
N LEU A 50 16.91 12.32 0.15
CA LEU A 50 15.97 11.22 0.30
C LEU A 50 16.51 9.93 -0.32
N THR A 51 17.13 10.02 -1.51
CA THR A 51 17.81 8.88 -2.14
C THR A 51 18.86 8.29 -1.22
N ASP A 52 19.74 9.12 -0.65
CA ASP A 52 20.79 8.67 0.26
C ASP A 52 20.23 7.95 1.49
N ILE A 53 19.12 8.45 2.06
CA ILE A 53 18.47 7.81 3.21
C ILE A 53 17.95 6.42 2.83
N TYR A 54 17.25 6.28 1.70
CA TYR A 54 16.78 4.98 1.21
C TYR A 54 17.93 4.00 1.01
N ILE A 55 19.01 4.43 0.35
CA ILE A 55 20.15 3.56 0.05
C ILE A 55 20.90 3.16 1.32
N LYS A 56 21.11 4.08 2.28
CA LYS A 56 21.75 3.78 3.57
C LYS A 56 20.95 2.76 4.37
N ILE A 57 19.64 2.96 4.50
CA ILE A 57 18.76 2.04 5.25
C ILE A 57 18.69 0.67 4.56
N GLY A 58 18.50 0.65 3.23
CA GLY A 58 18.47 -0.60 2.46
C GLY A 58 19.78 -1.38 2.58
N THR A 59 20.93 -0.69 2.50
CA THR A 59 22.25 -1.31 2.64
C THR A 59 22.46 -1.84 4.05
N LEU A 60 22.02 -1.12 5.09
CA LEU A 60 22.10 -1.58 6.47
C LEU A 60 21.30 -2.87 6.68
N ILE A 61 20.08 -2.93 6.15
CA ILE A 61 19.20 -4.11 6.23
C ILE A 61 19.84 -5.30 5.51
N ILE A 62 20.31 -5.11 4.27
CA ILE A 62 20.98 -6.16 3.49
C ILE A 62 22.24 -6.66 4.20
N LYS A 63 23.02 -5.76 4.78
CA LYS A 63 24.23 -6.11 5.54
C LYS A 63 23.90 -6.91 6.80
N LYS A 64 22.93 -6.45 7.60
CA LYS A 64 22.64 -7.02 8.93
C LYS A 64 21.78 -8.29 8.88
N ILE A 65 20.83 -8.38 7.95
CA ILE A 65 19.87 -9.49 7.87
C ILE A 65 20.26 -10.49 6.78
N TYR A 66 20.80 -9.99 5.67
CA TYR A 66 21.07 -10.81 4.48
C TYR A 66 22.56 -11.08 4.23
N ASN A 67 23.45 -10.72 5.16
CA ASN A 67 24.90 -10.93 5.07
C ASN A 67 25.51 -10.42 3.74
N ASN A 68 25.08 -9.23 3.31
CA ASN A 68 25.45 -8.63 2.02
C ASN A 68 24.95 -9.37 0.76
N ASP A 69 24.11 -10.40 0.88
CA ASP A 69 23.49 -11.06 -0.26
C ASP A 69 22.27 -10.27 -0.77
N VAL A 70 22.52 -9.41 -1.74
CA VAL A 70 21.50 -8.58 -2.41
C VAL A 70 20.46 -9.44 -3.16
N ASN A 71 20.79 -10.67 -3.55
CA ASN A 71 19.94 -11.56 -4.35
C ASN A 71 19.18 -12.61 -3.52
N ALA A 72 19.32 -12.56 -2.19
CA ALA A 72 18.61 -13.43 -1.26
C ALA A 72 17.10 -13.14 -1.21
N ILE A 73 16.68 -11.95 -1.66
CA ILE A 73 15.30 -11.49 -1.56
C ILE A 73 14.70 -11.35 -2.95
N ASP A 74 13.63 -12.08 -3.20
CA ASP A 74 12.76 -11.87 -4.33
C ASP A 74 11.39 -11.47 -3.77
N PHE A 75 11.08 -10.17 -3.83
CA PHE A 75 9.83 -9.66 -3.27
C PHE A 75 8.59 -10.05 -4.10
N SER A 76 8.74 -10.47 -5.36
CA SER A 76 7.62 -10.92 -6.18
C SER A 76 7.36 -12.42 -6.05
N LYS A 77 8.41 -13.23 -5.83
CA LYS A 77 8.29 -14.70 -5.66
C LYS A 77 8.30 -15.17 -4.21
N GLY A 78 8.53 -14.27 -3.26
CA GLY A 78 8.72 -14.59 -1.85
C GLY A 78 10.11 -15.18 -1.56
N PRO A 79 10.39 -15.52 -0.29
CA PRO A 79 11.71 -15.98 0.10
C PRO A 79 12.06 -17.34 -0.51
N LYS A 80 13.30 -17.49 -0.98
CA LYS A 80 13.85 -18.81 -1.34
C LYS A 80 13.88 -19.68 -0.08
N LYS A 81 13.67 -21.00 -0.20
CA LYS A 81 13.68 -21.94 0.95
C LYS A 81 14.91 -21.76 1.86
N LYS A 82 16.08 -21.51 1.27
CA LYS A 82 17.34 -21.29 1.99
C LYS A 82 17.43 -19.96 2.76
N ASP A 83 16.59 -18.99 2.43
CA ASP A 83 16.59 -17.64 2.99
C ASP A 83 15.32 -17.34 3.82
N ALA A 84 14.47 -18.35 4.06
CA ALA A 84 13.21 -18.20 4.79
C ALA A 84 13.40 -17.63 6.21
N SER A 85 14.47 -18.02 6.90
CA SER A 85 14.83 -17.49 8.22
C SER A 85 15.17 -16.00 8.17
N LYS A 86 15.95 -15.56 7.18
CA LYS A 86 16.31 -14.13 7.00
C LYS A 86 15.10 -13.28 6.66
N TRP A 87 14.20 -13.81 5.83
CA TRP A 87 12.93 -13.17 5.52
C TRP A 87 12.04 -13.02 6.74
N ALA A 88 11.96 -14.04 7.60
CA ALA A 88 11.22 -13.95 8.86
C ALA A 88 11.79 -12.84 9.76
N ILE A 89 13.13 -12.73 9.88
CA ILE A 89 13.78 -11.65 10.64
C ILE A 89 13.42 -10.27 10.06
N PHE A 90 13.47 -10.10 8.74
CA PHE A 90 13.08 -8.85 8.09
C PHE A 90 11.61 -8.50 8.34
N LYS A 91 10.72 -9.50 8.30
CA LYS A 91 9.30 -9.30 8.59
C LYS A 91 9.09 -8.88 10.05
N SER A 92 9.74 -9.54 11.01
CA SER A 92 9.70 -9.17 12.42
C SER A 92 10.25 -7.76 12.67
N LEU A 93 11.32 -7.35 11.98
CA LEU A 93 11.79 -5.97 12.02
C LEU A 93 10.72 -4.98 11.56
N THR A 94 10.01 -5.29 10.45
CA THR A 94 8.96 -4.39 9.94
C THR A 94 7.76 -4.31 10.87
N GLU A 95 7.39 -5.41 11.52
CA GLU A 95 6.30 -5.45 12.50
C GLU A 95 6.67 -4.69 13.79
N GLU A 96 7.90 -4.83 14.27
CA GLU A 96 8.40 -4.11 15.44
C GLU A 96 8.50 -2.60 15.18
N ILE A 97 8.92 -2.19 13.98
CA ILE A 97 8.95 -0.78 13.58
C ILE A 97 7.54 -0.18 13.55
N ASP A 98 6.57 -0.86 12.92
CA ASP A 98 5.19 -0.38 12.89
C ASP A 98 4.62 -0.24 14.32
N LYS A 99 4.88 -1.21 15.20
CA LYS A 99 4.47 -1.16 16.62
C LYS A 99 5.08 0.02 17.38
N ARG A 100 6.37 0.31 17.18
CA ARG A 100 7.03 1.45 17.83
C ARG A 100 6.58 2.79 17.26
N SER A 101 6.30 2.85 15.97
CA SER A 101 5.67 4.02 15.36
C SER A 101 4.30 4.31 15.95
N GLU A 102 3.48 3.29 16.23
CA GLU A 102 2.20 3.44 16.94
C GLU A 102 2.37 3.94 18.38
N GLN A 103 3.52 3.66 19.00
CA GLN A 103 3.89 4.14 20.33
C GLN A 103 4.49 5.57 20.33
N GLY A 104 4.55 6.22 19.16
CA GLY A 104 5.02 7.60 19.02
C GLY A 104 6.51 7.74 18.69
N GLU A 105 7.24 6.66 18.42
CA GLU A 105 8.62 6.77 17.91
C GLU A 105 8.63 7.23 16.45
N GLU A 106 9.52 8.18 16.13
CA GLU A 106 9.75 8.66 14.77
C GLU A 106 10.55 7.64 13.94
N LEU A 107 9.85 6.60 13.47
CA LEU A 107 10.43 5.53 12.66
C LEU A 107 9.82 5.49 11.24
N PRO A 108 10.59 5.01 10.25
CA PRO A 108 10.10 4.88 8.89
C PRO A 108 9.01 3.80 8.80
N LYS A 109 7.92 4.08 8.07
CA LYS A 109 6.85 3.10 7.84
C LYS A 109 7.38 1.82 7.19
N LYS A 110 6.72 0.69 7.43
CA LYS A 110 7.01 -0.58 6.74
C LYS A 110 7.27 -0.43 5.23
N THR A 111 6.41 0.26 4.48
CA THR A 111 6.58 0.44 3.02
C THR A 111 7.92 1.10 2.65
N PHE A 112 8.42 2.00 3.50
CA PHE A 112 9.74 2.62 3.31
C PHE A 112 10.85 1.57 3.33
N LEU A 113 10.81 0.63 4.28
CA LEU A 113 11.83 -0.42 4.43
C LEU A 113 11.84 -1.37 3.22
N TYR A 114 10.67 -1.77 2.73
CA TYR A 114 10.56 -2.60 1.53
C TYR A 114 11.13 -1.88 0.31
N ASN A 115 10.78 -0.60 0.13
CA ASN A 115 11.30 0.21 -0.96
C ASN A 115 12.83 0.39 -0.85
N ALA A 116 13.36 0.66 0.34
CA ALA A 116 14.79 0.83 0.59
C ALA A 116 15.59 -0.40 0.15
N VAL A 117 15.14 -1.59 0.53
CA VAL A 117 15.81 -2.84 0.13
C VAL A 117 15.73 -3.05 -1.38
N ARG A 118 14.54 -2.88 -1.99
CA ARG A 118 14.38 -3.05 -3.45
C ARG A 118 15.19 -2.03 -4.25
N LEU A 119 15.33 -0.79 -3.78
CA LEU A 119 16.14 0.23 -4.43
C LEU A 119 17.63 -0.13 -4.46
N VAL A 120 18.15 -0.73 -3.38
CA VAL A 120 19.55 -1.22 -3.38
C VAL A 120 19.72 -2.40 -4.35
N GLN A 121 18.72 -3.27 -4.48
CA GLN A 121 18.73 -4.33 -5.49
C GLN A 121 18.74 -3.75 -6.91
N ASP A 122 17.87 -2.79 -7.19
CA ASP A 122 17.83 -2.11 -8.49
C ASP A 122 19.12 -1.36 -8.78
N GLN A 123 19.73 -0.68 -7.79
CA GLN A 123 21.01 0.01 -7.97
C GLN A 123 22.12 -0.98 -8.37
N LYS A 124 22.13 -2.19 -7.82
CA LYS A 124 23.09 -3.23 -8.21
C LYS A 124 22.79 -3.81 -9.59
N LYS A 125 21.52 -4.10 -9.89
CA LYS A 125 21.10 -4.68 -11.18
C LYS A 125 21.27 -3.70 -12.35
N LEU A 126 21.05 -2.41 -12.10
CA LEU A 126 21.01 -1.34 -13.10
C LEU A 126 22.21 -0.39 -13.00
N ALA A 127 23.31 -0.81 -12.34
CA ALA A 127 24.49 0.03 -12.08
C ALA A 127 25.11 0.68 -13.33
N GLY A 128 24.86 0.11 -14.52
CA GLY A 128 25.35 0.63 -15.80
C GLY A 128 24.34 1.47 -16.60
N SER A 129 23.12 1.72 -16.11
CA SER A 129 22.13 2.53 -16.83
C SER A 129 22.16 3.98 -16.36
N PRO A 130 22.71 4.92 -17.16
CA PRO A 130 22.69 6.33 -16.81
C PRO A 130 21.26 6.89 -16.75
N GLU A 131 20.33 6.31 -17.49
CA GLU A 131 18.94 6.77 -17.54
C GLU A 131 18.21 6.45 -16.23
N TYR A 132 18.40 5.26 -15.67
CA TYR A 132 17.89 4.94 -14.35
C TYR A 132 18.58 5.76 -13.24
N ALA A 133 19.88 6.05 -13.38
CA ALA A 133 20.60 6.84 -12.39
C ALA A 133 20.04 8.27 -12.24
N LYS A 134 19.66 8.90 -13.36
CA LYS A 134 19.25 10.30 -13.47
C LYS A 134 17.81 10.59 -13.02
N ILE A 135 16.93 9.59 -12.95
CA ILE A 135 15.54 9.82 -12.53
C ILE A 135 15.44 10.03 -11.01
N SER A 136 14.45 10.82 -10.58
CA SER A 136 14.22 11.10 -9.16
C SER A 136 13.82 9.85 -8.38
N ILE A 137 14.02 9.90 -7.06
CA ILE A 137 13.69 8.79 -6.15
C ILE A 137 12.22 8.35 -6.23
N SER A 138 11.30 9.31 -6.41
CA SER A 138 9.87 9.02 -6.54
C SER A 138 9.57 8.20 -7.80
N HIS A 139 10.26 8.48 -8.91
CA HIS A 139 10.16 7.67 -10.13
C HIS A 139 10.80 6.29 -9.94
N LYS A 140 11.97 6.20 -9.30
CA LYS A 140 12.61 4.92 -8.97
C LYS A 140 11.68 4.03 -8.13
N ILE A 141 11.01 4.59 -7.13
CA ILE A 141 10.01 3.90 -6.31
C ILE A 141 8.82 3.42 -7.17
N ALA A 142 8.33 4.25 -8.08
CA ALA A 142 7.22 3.89 -8.96
C ALA A 142 7.57 2.77 -9.96
N LEU A 143 8.85 2.61 -10.31
CA LEU A 143 9.36 1.52 -11.16
C LEU A 143 9.62 0.23 -10.39
N LEU A 144 9.68 0.24 -9.06
CA LEU A 144 9.95 -0.97 -8.27
C LEU A 144 9.05 -2.17 -8.62
N PRO A 145 7.73 -2.02 -8.87
CA PRO A 145 6.82 -3.11 -9.20
C PRO A 145 7.20 -3.90 -10.46
N ILE A 146 7.98 -3.31 -11.37
CA ILE A 146 8.46 -3.96 -12.59
C ILE A 146 9.63 -4.87 -12.19
N ASP A 147 9.66 -6.11 -12.68
CA ASP A 147 10.77 -7.04 -12.39
C ASP A 147 11.80 -7.08 -13.53
N ASP A 148 11.36 -6.84 -14.77
CA ASP A 148 12.25 -6.80 -15.93
C ASP A 148 13.14 -5.55 -15.91
N SER A 149 14.44 -5.77 -16.05
CA SER A 149 15.44 -4.71 -16.03
C SER A 149 15.45 -3.93 -17.34
N GLU A 150 15.17 -4.57 -18.48
CA GLU A 150 15.11 -3.90 -19.78
C GLU A 150 13.91 -2.96 -19.85
N GLU A 151 12.74 -3.44 -19.42
CA GLU A 151 11.53 -2.62 -19.29
C GLU A 151 11.73 -1.41 -18.36
N LYS A 152 12.38 -1.58 -17.19
CA LYS A 152 12.72 -0.45 -16.30
C LYS A 152 13.59 0.59 -16.99
N ILE A 153 14.62 0.16 -17.72
CA ILE A 153 15.53 1.09 -18.43
C ILE A 153 14.77 1.82 -19.55
N LYS A 154 13.90 1.12 -20.27
CA LYS A 154 13.05 1.72 -21.31
C LYS A 154 12.13 2.79 -20.73
N LEU A 155 11.48 2.52 -19.60
CA LEU A 155 10.63 3.51 -18.93
C LEU A 155 11.45 4.66 -18.34
N ALA A 156 12.64 4.41 -17.79
CA ALA A 156 13.55 5.46 -17.33
C ALA A 156 13.94 6.43 -18.46
N LYS A 157 14.25 5.89 -19.65
CA LYS A 157 14.47 6.68 -20.87
C LYS A 157 13.25 7.54 -21.22
N GLN A 158 12.07 6.95 -21.18
CA GLN A 158 10.82 7.65 -21.49
C GLN A 158 10.52 8.77 -20.49
N ILE A 159 10.77 8.56 -19.19
CA ILE A 159 10.59 9.58 -18.14
C ILE A 159 11.45 10.81 -18.45
N SER A 160 12.73 10.60 -18.80
CA SER A 160 13.63 11.71 -19.14
C SER A 160 13.26 12.40 -20.45
N ALA A 161 12.84 11.66 -21.47
CA ALA A 161 12.50 12.21 -22.78
C ALA A 161 11.18 12.99 -22.79
N GLU A 162 10.13 12.44 -22.16
CA GLU A 162 8.77 12.99 -22.18
C GLU A 162 8.44 13.83 -20.94
N LYS A 163 9.39 13.96 -20.00
CA LYS A 163 9.19 14.63 -18.70
C LYS A 163 7.94 14.11 -17.99
N LEU A 164 7.79 12.79 -17.93
CA LEU A 164 6.63 12.14 -17.32
C LEU A 164 6.54 12.50 -15.83
N SER A 165 5.32 12.74 -15.35
CA SER A 165 5.07 12.83 -13.92
C SER A 165 4.96 11.41 -13.32
N VAL A 166 5.25 11.28 -12.03
CA VAL A 166 5.09 10.00 -11.30
C VAL A 166 3.67 9.43 -11.46
N ARG A 167 2.65 10.30 -11.53
CA ARG A 167 1.27 9.89 -11.78
C ARG A 167 1.11 9.27 -13.17
N LYS A 168 1.55 9.98 -14.22
CA LYS A 168 1.49 9.46 -15.60
C LYS A 168 2.29 8.15 -15.74
N LEU A 169 3.43 8.05 -15.07
CA LEU A 169 4.20 6.81 -15.04
C LEU A 169 3.42 5.66 -14.41
N ARG A 170 2.75 5.89 -13.27
CA ARG A 170 1.88 4.87 -12.66
C ARG A 170 0.73 4.48 -13.57
N ASP A 171 0.11 5.46 -14.21
CA ASP A 171 -0.97 5.23 -15.20
C ASP A 171 -0.46 4.41 -16.40
N LEU A 172 0.82 4.53 -16.78
CA LEU A 172 1.42 3.70 -17.83
C LEU A 172 1.70 2.26 -17.36
N ILE A 173 2.19 2.09 -16.13
CA ILE A 173 2.59 0.78 -15.58
C ILE A 173 1.37 -0.08 -15.22
N PHE A 174 0.37 0.53 -14.58
CA PHE A 174 -0.79 -0.17 -14.05
C PHE A 174 -2.03 -0.03 -14.93
N GLY A 175 -1.91 0.70 -16.04
CA GLY A 175 -3.06 1.26 -16.75
C GLY A 175 -3.61 2.47 -16.00
N LYS A 176 -4.30 3.34 -16.73
CA LYS A 176 -5.23 4.25 -16.06
C LYS A 176 -6.29 3.38 -15.42
N ASP A 177 -6.71 3.71 -14.20
CA ASP A 177 -8.06 3.39 -13.71
C ASP A 177 -9.12 4.11 -14.58
N ASP A 178 -9.03 3.99 -15.91
CA ASP A 178 -10.03 4.44 -16.89
C ASP A 178 -11.23 3.47 -16.91
N GLN A 179 -11.21 2.42 -16.08
CA GLN A 179 -12.40 1.76 -15.58
C GLN A 179 -12.74 2.18 -14.14
N LYS A 180 -12.72 3.49 -13.84
CA LYS A 180 -13.71 3.97 -12.88
C LYS A 180 -15.08 3.72 -13.50
N GLU A 181 -15.69 2.59 -13.16
CA GLU A 181 -17.13 2.36 -13.36
C GLU A 181 -17.84 3.67 -13.01
N LYS A 182 -18.56 4.26 -13.98
CA LYS A 182 -19.39 5.45 -13.74
C LYS A 182 -20.19 5.19 -12.47
N SER A 183 -20.03 6.04 -11.46
CA SER A 183 -20.79 5.89 -10.22
C SER A 183 -22.25 6.23 -10.51
N LEU A 184 -23.19 5.71 -9.72
CA LEU A 184 -24.60 6.09 -9.83
C LEU A 184 -24.79 7.63 -9.75
N LEU A 185 -23.90 8.31 -9.02
CA LEU A 185 -23.88 9.77 -8.93
C LEU A 185 -23.51 10.47 -10.25
N ASP A 186 -22.75 9.81 -11.13
CA ASP A 186 -22.37 10.35 -12.44
C ASP A 186 -23.53 10.28 -13.45
N PHE A 187 -24.40 9.27 -13.31
CA PHE A 187 -25.64 9.14 -14.08
C PHE A 187 -26.74 10.09 -13.58
N ILE A 188 -26.81 10.35 -12.27
CA ILE A 188 -27.74 11.35 -11.71
C ILE A 188 -27.43 12.77 -12.23
N LYS A 189 -26.17 13.06 -12.54
CA LYS A 189 -25.73 14.36 -13.06
C LYS A 189 -26.01 14.55 -14.55
N ASN A 190 -26.21 13.47 -15.31
CA ASN A 190 -26.45 13.50 -16.76
C ASN A 190 -27.67 12.64 -17.11
N PRO A 191 -28.90 13.16 -16.91
CA PRO A 191 -30.14 12.39 -17.06
C PRO A 191 -30.43 11.93 -18.50
N ASP A 192 -29.72 12.44 -19.50
CA ASP A 192 -29.87 12.01 -20.90
C ASP A 192 -29.26 10.61 -21.16
N GLU A 193 -28.49 10.06 -20.20
CA GLU A 193 -27.88 8.73 -20.30
C GLU A 193 -28.70 7.61 -19.64
N ILE A 194 -30.00 7.81 -19.39
CA ILE A 194 -30.87 6.85 -18.67
C ILE A 194 -30.88 5.44 -19.28
N GLU A 195 -30.81 5.30 -20.60
CA GLU A 195 -30.75 3.98 -21.25
C GLU A 195 -29.46 3.21 -20.90
N ASN A 196 -28.36 3.91 -20.60
CA ASN A 196 -27.10 3.31 -20.15
C ASN A 196 -27.15 2.88 -18.68
N ILE A 197 -28.10 3.39 -17.89
CA ILE A 197 -28.29 2.98 -16.49
C ILE A 197 -28.79 1.55 -16.42
N ALA A 198 -29.72 1.15 -17.29
CA ALA A 198 -30.25 -0.21 -17.33
C ALA A 198 -29.14 -1.23 -17.65
N VAL A 199 -28.33 -0.96 -18.67
CA VAL A 199 -27.19 -1.81 -19.07
C VAL A 199 -26.12 -1.86 -17.96
N PHE A 200 -25.87 -0.73 -17.29
CA PHE A 200 -24.96 -0.67 -16.15
C PHE A 200 -25.48 -1.50 -14.96
N LEU A 201 -26.76 -1.36 -14.62
CA LEU A 201 -27.39 -2.13 -13.54
C LEU A 201 -27.38 -3.63 -13.84
N ASP A 202 -27.67 -4.04 -15.07
CA ASP A 202 -27.66 -5.45 -15.48
C ASP A 202 -26.25 -6.05 -15.39
N SER A 203 -25.22 -5.36 -15.90
CA SER A 203 -23.83 -5.84 -15.78
C SER A 203 -23.34 -5.90 -14.32
N LYS A 204 -23.80 -4.97 -13.48
CA LYS A 204 -23.51 -4.96 -12.05
C LYS A 204 -24.26 -6.05 -11.29
N LEU A 205 -25.46 -6.40 -11.74
CA LEU A 205 -26.23 -7.52 -11.22
C LEU A 205 -25.54 -8.85 -11.59
N GLU A 206 -25.05 -8.99 -12.82
CA GLU A 206 -24.26 -10.15 -13.26
C GLU A 206 -22.95 -10.32 -12.47
N SER A 207 -22.23 -9.23 -12.19
CA SER A 207 -20.99 -9.28 -11.38
C SER A 207 -21.27 -9.63 -9.90
N LEU A 208 -22.40 -9.19 -9.35
CA LEU A 208 -22.87 -9.59 -8.01
C LEU A 208 -23.32 -11.06 -7.98
N VAL A 209 -23.92 -11.57 -9.05
CA VAL A 209 -24.28 -12.99 -9.20
C VAL A 209 -23.03 -13.86 -9.38
N ALA A 210 -21.98 -13.39 -10.04
CA ALA A 210 -20.69 -14.07 -10.12
C ALA A 210 -20.00 -14.17 -8.74
N ASN A 211 -20.12 -13.13 -7.90
CA ASN A 211 -19.68 -13.13 -6.50
C ASN A 211 -20.44 -14.13 -5.61
N ASN A 212 -21.59 -14.66 -6.08
CA ASN A 212 -22.35 -15.69 -5.38
C ASN A 212 -21.59 -17.04 -5.34
N LYS A 213 -20.65 -17.32 -6.25
CA LYS A 213 -19.76 -18.50 -6.15
C LYS A 213 -18.79 -18.38 -4.97
N ILE A 214 -18.24 -17.20 -4.74
CA ILE A 214 -17.34 -16.93 -3.60
C ILE A 214 -18.14 -17.01 -2.29
N ARG A 215 -19.35 -16.44 -2.26
CA ARG A 215 -20.27 -16.54 -1.11
C ARG A 215 -20.68 -17.99 -0.82
N LYS A 216 -21.04 -18.78 -1.84
CA LYS A 216 -21.37 -20.22 -1.67
C LYS A 216 -20.17 -21.02 -1.17
N SER A 217 -18.97 -20.74 -1.67
CA SER A 217 -17.72 -21.36 -1.19
C SER A 217 -17.43 -21.00 0.27
N ALA A 218 -17.61 -19.73 0.65
CA ALA A 218 -17.45 -19.28 2.02
C ALA A 218 -18.48 -19.90 2.97
N ILE A 219 -19.77 -19.92 2.58
CA ILE A 219 -20.85 -20.57 3.35
C ILE A 219 -20.57 -22.07 3.52
N SER A 220 -20.11 -22.74 2.46
CA SER A 220 -19.74 -24.17 2.51
C SER A 220 -18.59 -24.42 3.51
N LYS A 221 -17.54 -23.60 3.48
CA LYS A 221 -16.41 -23.70 4.42
C LYS A 221 -16.85 -23.44 5.86
N CYS A 222 -17.68 -22.40 6.09
CA CYS A 222 -18.22 -22.11 7.42
C CYS A 222 -19.13 -23.24 7.94
N SER A 223 -19.96 -23.84 7.08
CA SER A 223 -20.81 -24.98 7.46
C SER A 223 -19.97 -26.19 7.86
N LYS A 224 -18.92 -26.53 7.09
CA LYS A 224 -18.01 -27.63 7.44
C LYS A 224 -17.33 -27.42 8.79
N ARG A 225 -16.81 -26.21 9.04
CA ARG A 225 -16.18 -25.89 10.32
C ARG A 225 -17.17 -25.94 11.50
N LYS A 226 -18.41 -25.53 11.28
CA LYS A 226 -19.49 -25.64 12.28
C LYS A 226 -19.75 -27.10 12.67
N ASP A 227 -19.76 -28.01 11.70
CA ASP A 227 -19.99 -29.43 11.96
C ASP A 227 -18.78 -30.10 12.64
N GLU A 228 -17.55 -29.69 12.32
CA GLU A 228 -16.34 -30.11 13.05
C GLU A 228 -16.38 -29.70 14.52
N ILE A 229 -16.69 -28.43 14.80
CA ILE A 229 -16.80 -27.91 16.17
C ILE A 229 -17.90 -28.66 16.95
N LYS A 230 -19.03 -28.97 16.32
CA LYS A 230 -20.08 -29.79 16.96
C LYS A 230 -19.58 -31.18 17.38
N LYS A 231 -18.76 -31.82 16.54
CA LYS A 231 -18.16 -33.13 16.87
C LYS A 231 -17.16 -33.01 18.02
N GLU A 232 -16.34 -31.97 18.02
CA GLU A 232 -15.40 -31.67 19.11
C GLU A 232 -16.16 -31.48 20.44
N VAL A 233 -17.21 -30.65 20.46
CA VAL A 233 -18.05 -30.43 21.66
C VAL A 233 -18.69 -31.72 22.14
N ALA A 234 -19.24 -32.54 21.24
CA ALA A 234 -19.81 -33.83 21.62
C ALA A 234 -18.76 -34.76 22.26
N SER A 235 -17.54 -34.78 21.72
CA SER A 235 -16.45 -35.58 22.30
C SER A 235 -16.01 -35.08 23.68
N MET A 236 -15.98 -33.75 23.88
CA MET A 236 -15.64 -33.15 25.18
C MET A 236 -16.72 -33.45 26.22
N ASN A 237 -18.01 -33.40 25.86
CA ASN A 237 -19.10 -33.75 26.77
C ASN A 237 -19.01 -35.20 27.26
N VAL A 238 -18.67 -36.15 26.38
CA VAL A 238 -18.43 -37.54 26.79
C VAL A 238 -17.26 -37.66 27.77
N GLN A 239 -16.22 -36.83 27.63
CA GLN A 239 -15.12 -36.80 28.59
C GLN A 239 -15.54 -36.21 29.94
N ILE A 240 -16.38 -35.16 29.93
CA ILE A 240 -16.96 -34.57 31.14
C ILE A 240 -17.77 -35.61 31.90
N GLU A 241 -18.68 -36.33 31.24
CA GLU A 241 -19.49 -37.39 31.88
C GLU A 241 -18.62 -38.48 32.52
N LYS A 242 -17.51 -38.86 31.87
CA LYS A 242 -16.55 -39.82 32.45
C LYS A 242 -15.86 -39.28 33.70
N LEU A 243 -15.50 -38.00 33.71
CA LEU A 243 -14.88 -37.34 34.86
C LEU A 243 -15.87 -37.18 36.01
N GLU A 244 -17.13 -36.82 35.73
CA GLU A 244 -18.20 -36.74 36.72
C GLU A 244 -18.46 -38.12 37.35
N ALA A 245 -18.55 -39.18 36.54
CA ALA A 245 -18.72 -40.54 37.05
C ALA A 245 -17.53 -41.00 37.92
N LEU A 246 -16.30 -40.58 37.59
CA LEU A 246 -15.12 -40.81 38.43
C LEU A 246 -15.19 -40.02 39.73
N ALA A 247 -15.59 -38.75 39.69
CA ALA A 247 -15.76 -37.91 40.87
C ALA A 247 -16.80 -38.51 41.84
N SER A 248 -17.97 -38.91 41.36
CA SER A 248 -19.00 -39.55 42.19
C SER A 248 -18.54 -40.88 42.79
N ARG A 249 -17.70 -41.65 42.08
CA ARG A 249 -17.08 -42.87 42.63
C ARG A 249 -16.09 -42.55 43.75
N LEU A 250 -15.30 -41.49 43.60
CA LEU A 250 -14.35 -41.07 44.62
C LEU A 250 -15.06 -40.56 45.88
N GLU A 251 -16.16 -39.82 45.73
CA GLU A 251 -17.01 -39.37 46.85
C GLU A 251 -17.63 -40.55 47.63
N LEU A 252 -18.00 -41.64 46.95
CA LEU A 252 -18.49 -42.87 47.59
C LEU A 252 -17.40 -43.66 48.33
N THR A 253 -16.12 -43.40 48.01
CA THR A 253 -14.96 -44.06 48.66
C THR A 253 -14.35 -43.25 49.78
N GLU A 254 -14.88 -42.06 50.12
CA GLU A 254 -14.45 -41.38 51.33
C GLU A 254 -14.79 -42.25 52.56
N PRO A 255 -13.79 -42.70 53.33
CA PRO A 255 -14.04 -43.50 54.51
C PRO A 255 -14.82 -42.62 55.50
N LYS A 256 -16.01 -43.07 55.90
CA LYS A 256 -16.72 -42.52 57.06
C LYS A 256 -15.72 -42.42 58.20
N THR A 257 -15.27 -41.20 58.48
CA THR A 257 -14.48 -40.91 59.65
C THR A 257 -15.35 -41.27 60.84
N ASN A 258 -15.05 -42.44 61.40
CA ASN A 258 -15.68 -42.96 62.59
C ASN A 258 -15.59 -41.87 63.66
N LYS A 259 -16.74 -41.26 63.97
CA LYS A 259 -16.98 -40.59 65.24
C LYS A 259 -16.78 -41.65 66.34
N LYS A 260 -15.56 -41.76 66.87
CA LYS A 260 -15.36 -42.33 68.20
C LYS A 260 -15.51 -41.19 69.21
N LYS A 261 -16.55 -41.40 70.03
CA LYS A 261 -16.87 -40.85 71.36
C LYS A 261 -15.86 -39.89 71.97
#